data_AF-A0A3M3UNX2-F1
#
_entry.id   AF-A0A3M3UNX2-F1
#
_cell.length_a   1.000
_cell.length_b   1.000
_cell.length_c   1.000
_cell.angle_alpha   90.00
_cell.angle_beta   90.00
_cell.angle_gamma   90.00
#
_symmetry.space_group_name_H-M   'P 1'
#
loop_
_entity.id
_entity.type
_entity.pdbx_description
1 polymer ?
#
loop_
_entity_poly.entity_id
_entity_poly.type
_entity_poly.pdbx_seq_one_letter_code
_entity_poly.pdbx_strand_id
1 'polypeptide(L)'
;MYIWVRIFLSFFNEIASRKINASRFFINRFSRLYPLHIISFAAVALLQFVYFQHNAVYFIYQYNDFYHAFLNVLMIPAWGMERGWSFNGPVWSVSVEIFLYGLFFIVCLMGKARYLLVPLLIFISWFTYPEYHKLSAGVFSFFSGGLAYLIFARLSRLVGREVSCIMALITMLAGWSIVWLSPGLNIYLLMGVAFPASVMFIASLSYLQPTLMRRFGAIGDVSYSSYLLHFPLQILFAMAFDALGYSREIFYNAWMLLLFMAVLIPLSFASHRFFEAPVQQWLRRRFKAWSIQRATV
;
A
#
# COMPACT_ATOMS: atom_id res chain seq x y z
N MET A 1 -4.98 -0.44 -3.50
CA MET A 1 -6.26 -0.58 -2.78
C MET A 1 -7.12 -1.77 -3.27
N TYR A 2 -7.36 -1.95 -4.58
CA TYR A 2 -8.08 -3.10 -5.16
C TYR A 2 -7.54 -4.50 -4.75
N ILE A 3 -6.21 -4.61 -4.63
CA ILE A 3 -5.51 -5.82 -4.18
C ILE A 3 -5.94 -6.23 -2.76
N TRP A 4 -6.20 -5.27 -1.89
CA TRP A 4 -6.50 -5.49 -0.47
C TRP A 4 -7.87 -6.11 -0.22
N VAL A 5 -8.87 -5.72 -1.01
CA VAL A 5 -10.24 -6.23 -0.87
C VAL A 5 -10.39 -7.65 -1.42
N ARG A 6 -9.71 -7.97 -2.53
CA ARG A 6 -9.62 -9.36 -3.02
C ARG A 6 -8.84 -10.24 -2.03
N ILE A 7 -7.82 -9.67 -1.37
CA ILE A 7 -7.08 -10.35 -0.30
C ILE A 7 -7.99 -10.66 0.90
N PHE A 8 -8.82 -9.69 1.33
CA PHE A 8 -9.63 -9.82 2.54
C PHE A 8 -10.60 -11.00 2.52
N LEU A 9 -11.06 -11.49 1.37
CA LEU A 9 -12.00 -12.63 1.33
C LEU A 9 -11.47 -13.92 0.73
N SER A 10 -10.61 -13.81 -0.29
CA SER A 10 -9.99 -15.01 -0.87
C SER A 10 -9.12 -15.70 0.18
N PHE A 11 -8.35 -14.93 0.96
CA PHE A 11 -7.51 -15.50 2.00
C PHE A 11 -8.26 -15.75 3.30
N PHE A 12 -9.34 -15.03 3.60
CA PHE A 12 -10.06 -15.21 4.87
C PHE A 12 -10.63 -16.62 5.01
N ASN A 13 -11.35 -17.12 4.00
CA ASN A 13 -11.90 -18.47 4.07
C ASN A 13 -10.80 -19.53 4.13
N GLU A 14 -9.68 -19.32 3.44
CA GLU A 14 -8.55 -20.26 3.41
C GLU A 14 -7.71 -20.23 4.70
N ILE A 15 -7.56 -19.07 5.36
CA ILE A 15 -6.86 -18.94 6.65
C ILE A 15 -7.76 -19.42 7.79
N ALA A 16 -9.03 -19.02 7.80
CA ALA A 16 -9.99 -19.42 8.84
C ALA A 16 -10.25 -20.93 8.82
N SER A 17 -10.19 -21.58 7.64
CA SER A 17 -10.24 -23.03 7.51
C SER A 17 -8.88 -23.73 7.70
N ARG A 18 -7.83 -22.99 8.08
CA ARG A 18 -6.44 -23.48 8.25
C ARG A 18 -5.85 -24.19 7.02
N LYS A 19 -6.41 -23.93 5.83
CA LYS A 19 -5.92 -24.49 4.56
C LYS A 19 -4.60 -23.86 4.10
N ILE A 20 -4.33 -22.61 4.51
CA ILE A 20 -3.03 -21.96 4.32
C ILE A 20 -2.21 -22.00 5.61
N ASN A 21 -1.00 -22.56 5.52
CA ASN A 21 0.00 -22.48 6.57
C ASN A 21 0.53 -21.02 6.70
N ALA A 22 0.69 -20.52 7.93
CA ALA A 22 1.21 -19.18 8.24
C ALA A 22 2.48 -18.86 7.46
N SER A 23 3.42 -19.82 7.40
CA SER A 23 4.67 -19.69 6.66
C SER A 23 4.43 -19.30 5.19
N ARG A 24 3.50 -19.97 4.50
CA ARG A 24 3.15 -19.68 3.11
C ARG A 24 2.52 -18.30 2.95
N PHE A 25 1.67 -17.90 3.88
CA PHE A 25 1.01 -16.58 3.87
C PHE A 25 2.04 -15.44 3.95
N PHE A 26 2.98 -15.53 4.89
CA PHE A 26 4.00 -14.49 5.11
C PHE A 26 5.07 -14.50 4.03
N ILE A 27 5.56 -15.66 3.60
CA ILE A 27 6.59 -15.76 2.54
C ILE A 27 6.09 -15.16 1.22
N ASN A 28 4.82 -15.36 0.85
CA ASN A 28 4.28 -14.79 -0.38
C ASN A 28 4.25 -13.25 -0.39
N ARG A 29 4.09 -12.64 0.79
CA ARG A 29 4.05 -11.17 0.98
C ARG A 29 5.45 -10.61 1.13
N PHE A 30 6.28 -11.25 1.93
CA PHE A 30 7.68 -10.91 2.09
C PHE A 30 8.43 -10.95 0.75
N SER A 31 8.25 -12.01 -0.04
CA SER A 31 8.86 -12.14 -1.37
C SER A 31 8.42 -11.09 -2.38
N ARG A 32 7.28 -10.43 -2.14
CA ARG A 32 6.78 -9.34 -2.97
C ARG A 32 7.37 -7.99 -2.56
N LEU A 33 7.49 -7.74 -1.26
CA LEU A 33 7.84 -6.41 -0.74
C LEU A 33 9.34 -6.28 -0.42
N TYR A 34 9.90 -7.21 0.34
CA TYR A 34 11.23 -7.07 0.92
C TYR A 34 12.37 -6.86 -0.11
N PRO A 35 12.41 -7.57 -1.26
CA PRO A 35 13.54 -7.45 -2.18
C PRO A 35 13.72 -6.04 -2.75
N LEU A 36 12.64 -5.39 -3.17
CA LEU A 36 12.73 -4.04 -3.72
C LEU A 36 12.94 -3.02 -2.60
N HIS A 37 12.27 -3.22 -1.47
CA HIS A 37 12.46 -2.41 -0.28
C HIS A 37 13.93 -2.31 0.12
N ILE A 38 14.63 -3.44 0.30
CA ILE A 38 16.02 -3.40 0.78
C ILE A 38 16.97 -2.74 -0.23
N ILE A 39 16.75 -2.94 -1.53
CA ILE A 39 17.56 -2.30 -2.58
C ILE A 39 17.29 -0.81 -2.64
N SER A 40 16.02 -0.40 -2.65
CA SER A 40 15.66 1.02 -2.64
C SER A 40 16.15 1.72 -1.38
N PHE A 41 16.10 1.06 -0.22
CA PHE A 41 16.67 1.55 1.03
C PHE A 41 18.19 1.74 0.91
N ALA A 42 18.92 0.72 0.43
CA ALA A 42 20.37 0.82 0.25
C ALA A 42 20.76 1.94 -0.74
N ALA A 43 20.01 2.07 -1.84
CA ALA A 43 20.18 3.16 -2.80
C ALA A 43 19.94 4.52 -2.14
N VAL A 44 18.85 4.69 -1.39
CA VAL A 44 18.56 5.95 -0.68
C VAL A 44 19.63 6.24 0.38
N ALA A 45 20.07 5.25 1.15
CA ALA A 45 21.12 5.43 2.15
C ALA A 45 22.44 5.92 1.50
N LEU A 46 22.83 5.33 0.37
CA LEU A 46 23.99 5.77 -0.41
C LEU A 46 23.79 7.19 -0.97
N LEU A 47 22.64 7.46 -1.59
CA LEU A 47 22.35 8.77 -2.18
C LEU A 47 22.27 9.88 -1.13
N GLN A 48 21.66 9.61 0.02
CA GLN A 48 21.64 10.53 1.16
C GLN A 48 23.04 10.80 1.70
N PHE A 49 23.89 9.77 1.79
CA PHE A 49 25.28 9.93 2.19
C PHE A 49 26.04 10.84 1.21
N VAL A 50 25.92 10.60 -0.10
CA VAL A 50 26.54 11.45 -1.14
C VAL A 50 26.01 12.88 -1.07
N TYR A 51 24.69 13.05 -0.98
CA TYR A 51 24.06 14.36 -0.88
C TYR A 51 24.56 15.15 0.34
N PHE A 52 24.70 14.49 1.49
CA PHE A 52 25.20 15.09 2.72
C PHE A 52 26.65 15.58 2.58
N GLN A 53 27.52 14.85 1.89
CA GLN A 53 28.91 15.28 1.67
C GLN A 53 29.00 16.62 0.92
N HIS A 54 28.04 16.90 0.02
CA HIS A 54 28.02 18.13 -0.76
C HIS A 54 27.25 19.28 -0.10
N ASN A 55 26.24 19.00 0.72
CA ASN A 55 25.31 20.00 1.24
C ASN A 55 25.33 20.17 2.77
N ALA A 56 26.07 19.32 3.49
CA ALA A 56 26.08 19.24 4.97
C ALA A 56 24.70 19.00 5.62
N VAL A 57 23.68 18.67 4.83
CA VAL A 57 22.32 18.34 5.25
C VAL A 57 21.80 17.17 4.42
N TYR A 58 20.85 16.41 4.96
CA TYR A 58 20.19 15.35 4.19
C TYR A 58 19.08 15.90 3.30
N PHE A 59 18.75 15.19 2.23
CA PHE A 59 17.68 15.59 1.32
C PHE A 59 16.31 15.24 1.91
N ILE A 60 15.50 16.26 2.22
CA ILE A 60 14.12 16.18 2.76
C ILE A 60 14.03 15.51 4.15
N TYR A 61 14.40 14.24 4.27
CA TYR A 61 14.32 13.46 5.50
C TYR A 61 15.65 13.46 6.24
N GLN A 62 15.67 14.05 7.44
CA GLN A 62 16.91 14.27 8.20
C GLN A 62 17.33 13.09 9.08
N TYR A 63 16.40 12.20 9.45
CA TYR A 63 16.72 11.04 10.28
C TYR A 63 17.38 9.93 9.45
N ASN A 64 18.73 9.92 9.39
CA ASN A 64 19.54 8.92 8.69
C ASN A 64 20.57 8.25 9.62
N ASP A 65 20.19 8.03 10.88
CA ASP A 65 21.03 7.37 11.89
C ASP A 65 20.87 5.83 11.85
N PHE A 66 21.72 5.14 12.62
CA PHE A 66 21.71 3.69 12.72
C PHE A 66 20.37 3.13 13.26
N TYR A 67 19.72 3.84 14.19
CA TYR A 67 18.45 3.40 14.76
C TYR A 67 17.36 3.36 13.68
N HIS A 68 17.24 4.43 12.89
CA HIS A 68 16.28 4.48 11.79
C HIS A 68 16.66 3.53 10.65
N ALA A 69 17.95 3.30 10.40
CA ALA A 69 18.42 2.30 9.44
C ALA A 69 17.95 0.90 9.86
N PHE A 70 18.09 0.55 11.14
CA PHE A 70 17.62 -0.71 11.70
C PHE A 70 16.10 -0.88 11.55
N LEU A 71 15.32 0.16 11.87
CA LEU A 71 13.85 0.13 11.65
C LEU A 71 13.49 -0.08 10.18
N ASN A 72 14.20 0.56 9.25
CA ASN A 72 13.99 0.39 7.81
C ASN A 72 14.33 -1.03 7.35
N VAL A 73 15.47 -1.59 7.77
CA VAL A 73 15.85 -2.97 7.41
C VAL A 73 14.82 -3.99 7.89
N LEU A 74 14.18 -3.75 9.04
CA LEU A 74 13.11 -4.58 9.57
C LEU A 74 11.71 -4.28 8.99
N MET A 75 11.58 -3.26 8.12
CA MET A 75 10.31 -2.78 7.58
C MET A 75 9.31 -2.29 8.65
N ILE A 76 9.81 -1.77 9.77
CA ILE A 76 9.01 -1.21 10.87
C ILE A 76 9.19 0.32 11.10
N PRO A 77 9.51 1.17 10.11
CA PRO A 77 9.69 2.62 10.33
C PRO A 77 8.37 3.40 10.50
N ALA A 78 7.23 2.72 10.64
CA ALA A 78 5.91 3.33 10.83
C ALA A 78 5.07 2.64 11.90
N TRP A 79 5.73 1.98 12.86
CA TRP A 79 5.05 1.28 13.95
C TRP A 79 4.91 2.14 15.22
N GLY A 80 5.34 3.41 15.17
CA GLY A 80 5.31 4.35 16.30
C GLY A 80 6.61 4.40 17.10
N MET A 81 7.62 3.63 16.70
CA MET A 81 8.96 3.63 17.32
C MET A 81 9.88 4.70 16.70
N GLU A 82 9.52 5.22 15.53
CA GLU A 82 10.28 6.24 14.83
C GLU A 82 10.15 7.63 15.48
N ARG A 83 11.21 8.46 15.40
CA ARG A 83 11.15 9.86 15.83
C ARG A 83 10.70 10.81 14.71
N GLY A 84 10.61 10.31 13.48
CA GLY A 84 10.16 11.05 12.31
C GLY A 84 10.40 10.28 11.01
N TRP A 85 10.36 11.00 9.90
CA TRP A 85 10.59 10.44 8.58
C TRP A 85 12.09 10.17 8.35
N SER A 86 12.41 8.97 7.87
CA SER A 86 13.79 8.50 7.70
C SER A 86 14.01 7.89 6.33
N PHE A 87 15.25 7.97 5.83
CA PHE A 87 15.71 7.39 4.56
C PHE A 87 14.66 7.54 3.45
N ASN A 88 13.96 6.46 3.09
CA ASN A 88 12.88 6.47 2.11
C ASN A 88 11.54 6.71 2.81
N GLY A 89 11.22 7.97 3.13
CA GLY A 89 10.00 8.35 3.87
C GLY A 89 8.71 7.70 3.34
N PRO A 90 8.47 7.60 2.02
CA PRO A 90 7.32 6.88 1.47
C PRO A 90 7.14 5.45 1.97
N VAL A 91 8.18 4.74 2.40
CA VAL A 91 8.06 3.34 2.86
C VAL A 91 7.08 3.11 4.00
N TRP A 92 6.68 4.16 4.73
CA TRP A 92 5.76 4.08 5.86
C TRP A 92 4.48 3.27 5.57
N SER A 93 3.89 3.41 4.39
CA SER A 93 2.67 2.68 4.04
C SER A 93 2.92 1.18 3.87
N VAL A 94 4.11 0.79 3.37
CA VAL A 94 4.56 -0.61 3.25
C VAL A 94 4.77 -1.23 4.64
N SER A 95 5.31 -0.44 5.56
CA SER A 95 5.50 -0.85 6.96
C SER A 95 4.15 -1.10 7.67
N VAL A 96 3.18 -0.20 7.46
CA VAL A 96 1.80 -0.39 7.93
C VAL A 96 1.15 -1.61 7.25
N GLU A 97 1.42 -1.85 5.97
CA GLU A 97 0.94 -3.03 5.23
C GLU A 97 1.40 -4.34 5.87
N ILE A 98 2.65 -4.44 6.30
CA ILE A 98 3.17 -5.64 6.99
C ILE A 98 2.50 -5.83 8.35
N PHE A 99 2.31 -4.76 9.11
CA PHE A 99 1.57 -4.79 10.37
C PHE A 99 0.14 -5.31 10.15
N LEU A 100 -0.57 -4.76 9.16
CA LEU A 100 -1.93 -5.17 8.81
C LEU A 100 -2.01 -6.63 8.37
N TYR A 101 -1.00 -7.16 7.66
CA TYR A 101 -0.96 -8.58 7.33
C TYR A 101 -0.87 -9.48 8.57
N GLY A 102 -0.04 -9.11 9.56
CA GLY A 102 0.03 -9.81 10.84
C GLY A 102 -1.28 -9.74 11.61
N LEU A 103 -1.81 -8.52 11.77
CA LEU A 103 -3.06 -8.27 12.50
C LEU A 103 -4.25 -8.99 11.85
N PHE A 104 -4.39 -8.90 10.53
CA PHE A 104 -5.45 -9.59 9.78
C PHE A 104 -5.34 -11.11 9.92
N PHE A 105 -4.13 -11.66 9.86
CA PHE A 105 -3.92 -13.10 10.05
C PHE A 105 -4.38 -13.55 11.44
N ILE A 106 -4.03 -12.80 12.50
CA ILE A 106 -4.49 -13.07 13.87
C ILE A 106 -6.01 -13.00 13.97
N VAL A 107 -6.64 -11.93 13.45
CA VAL A 107 -8.10 -11.77 13.44
C VAL A 107 -8.80 -12.94 12.73
N CYS A 108 -8.23 -13.46 11.64
CA CYS A 108 -8.76 -14.62 10.93
C CYS A 108 -8.72 -15.91 11.78
N LEU A 109 -7.69 -16.08 12.61
CA LEU A 109 -7.53 -17.26 13.48
C LEU A 109 -8.47 -17.25 14.69
N MET A 110 -8.97 -16.08 15.10
CA MET A 110 -9.80 -15.90 16.29
C MET A 110 -11.28 -16.31 16.08
N GLY A 111 -11.62 -16.97 14.96
CA GLY A 111 -12.93 -17.59 14.76
C GLY A 111 -14.10 -16.61 14.88
N LYS A 112 -15.05 -16.86 15.79
CA LYS A 112 -16.21 -15.97 16.03
C LYS A 112 -15.83 -14.66 16.76
N ALA A 113 -14.72 -14.60 17.49
CA ALA A 113 -14.33 -13.39 18.23
C ALA A 113 -14.05 -12.20 17.29
N ARG A 114 -13.75 -12.45 16.01
CA ARG A 114 -13.59 -11.41 14.98
C ARG A 114 -14.77 -10.46 14.86
N TYR A 115 -16.00 -10.91 15.15
CA TYR A 115 -17.19 -10.04 15.08
C TYR A 115 -17.17 -8.96 16.16
N LEU A 116 -16.44 -9.20 17.26
CA LEU A 116 -16.15 -8.21 18.30
C LEU A 116 -14.86 -7.44 17.99
N LEU A 117 -13.81 -8.13 17.52
CA LEU A 117 -12.50 -7.52 17.31
C LEU A 117 -12.48 -6.51 16.16
N VAL A 118 -13.19 -6.75 15.06
CA VAL A 118 -13.19 -5.82 13.93
C VAL A 118 -13.77 -4.46 14.31
N PRO A 119 -14.98 -4.37 14.92
CA PRO A 119 -15.49 -3.10 15.45
C PRO A 119 -14.56 -2.48 16.51
N LEU A 120 -13.99 -3.29 17.40
CA LEU A 120 -13.05 -2.81 18.43
C LEU A 120 -11.79 -2.20 17.81
N LEU A 121 -11.21 -2.83 16.79
CA LEU A 121 -10.03 -2.31 16.08
C LEU A 121 -10.35 -1.02 15.35
N ILE A 122 -11.51 -0.92 14.72
CA ILE A 122 -12.00 0.33 14.10
C ILE A 122 -12.12 1.41 15.17
N PHE A 123 -12.75 1.11 16.31
CA PHE A 123 -12.91 2.07 17.41
C PHE A 123 -11.57 2.52 18.01
N ILE A 124 -10.65 1.59 18.30
CA ILE A 124 -9.31 1.91 18.82
C ILE A 124 -8.54 2.76 17.80
N SER A 125 -8.62 2.43 16.51
CA SER A 125 -7.96 3.22 15.46
C SER A 125 -8.54 4.62 15.32
N TRP A 126 -9.84 4.79 15.55
CA TRP A 126 -10.48 6.10 15.61
C TRP A 126 -10.02 6.90 16.83
N PHE A 127 -9.97 6.27 18.02
CA PHE A 127 -9.56 6.91 19.27
C PHE A 127 -8.09 7.33 19.30
N THR A 128 -7.19 6.52 18.72
CA THR A 128 -5.74 6.77 18.71
C THR A 128 -5.28 7.74 17.61
N TYR A 129 -6.20 8.19 16.76
CA TYR A 129 -5.93 9.22 15.76
C TYR A 129 -6.17 10.62 16.40
N PRO A 130 -5.28 11.61 16.20
CA PRO A 130 -4.17 11.68 15.23
C PRO A 130 -2.79 11.26 15.77
N GLU A 131 -2.65 10.91 17.05
CA GLU A 131 -1.35 10.62 17.67
C GLU A 131 -0.56 9.55 16.91
N TYR A 132 -1.21 8.43 16.58
CA TYR A 132 -0.64 7.31 15.82
C TYR A 132 -1.10 7.29 14.37
N HIS A 133 -1.19 8.47 13.74
CA HIS A 133 -1.82 8.67 12.42
C HIS A 133 -1.50 7.58 11.38
N LYS A 134 -0.26 7.11 11.25
CA LYS A 134 0.12 6.08 10.26
C LYS A 134 -0.60 4.74 10.48
N LEU A 135 -0.51 4.19 11.69
CA LEU A 135 -1.13 2.91 12.05
C LEU A 135 -2.64 3.02 12.17
N SER A 136 -3.11 4.05 12.88
CA SER A 136 -4.54 4.33 13.04
C SER A 136 -5.21 4.47 11.68
N ALA A 137 -4.58 5.18 10.75
CA ALA A 137 -5.05 5.31 9.38
C ALA A 137 -5.19 3.96 8.67
N GLY A 138 -4.12 3.16 8.69
CA GLY A 138 -4.09 1.87 8.03
C GLY A 138 -5.12 0.89 8.58
N VAL A 139 -5.19 0.77 9.92
CA VAL A 139 -6.15 -0.13 10.59
C VAL A 139 -7.58 0.29 10.30
N PHE A 140 -7.89 1.58 10.47
CA PHE A 140 -9.23 2.11 10.24
C PHE A 140 -9.70 1.84 8.81
N SER A 141 -8.91 2.24 7.80
CA SER A 141 -9.29 2.06 6.39
C SER A 141 -9.30 0.60 5.95
N PHE A 142 -8.39 -0.24 6.46
CA PHE A 142 -8.34 -1.65 6.10
C PHE A 142 -9.59 -2.41 6.57
N PHE A 143 -9.95 -2.27 7.85
CA PHE A 143 -11.10 -2.97 8.41
C PHE A 143 -12.43 -2.36 7.98
N SER A 144 -12.52 -1.03 7.84
CA SER A 144 -13.72 -0.38 7.31
C SER A 144 -13.96 -0.75 5.84
N GLY A 145 -12.89 -0.80 5.02
CA GLY A 145 -12.97 -1.27 3.63
C GLY A 145 -13.38 -2.74 3.51
N GLY A 146 -12.87 -3.61 4.39
CA GLY A 146 -13.29 -5.01 4.48
C GLY A 146 -14.77 -5.16 4.83
N LEU A 147 -15.26 -4.39 5.82
CA LEU A 147 -16.67 -4.36 6.20
C LEU A 147 -17.57 -3.84 5.07
N ALA A 148 -17.18 -2.74 4.42
CA ALA A 148 -17.90 -2.19 3.27
C ALA A 148 -18.05 -3.22 2.15
N TYR A 149 -17.00 -3.98 1.85
CA TYR A 149 -17.09 -5.06 0.88
C TYR A 149 -18.04 -6.18 1.33
N LEU A 150 -18.02 -6.59 2.61
CA LEU A 150 -18.94 -7.63 3.10
C LEU A 150 -20.41 -7.21 2.95
N ILE A 151 -20.71 -5.94 3.24
CA ILE A 151 -22.02 -5.33 3.03
C ILE A 151 -22.36 -5.39 1.53
N PHE A 152 -21.44 -4.95 0.67
CA PHE A 152 -21.62 -5.01 -0.79
C PHE A 152 -21.89 -6.41 -1.32
N ALA A 153 -21.13 -7.42 -0.87
CA ALA A 153 -21.28 -8.80 -1.31
C ALA A 153 -22.64 -9.37 -0.91
N ARG A 154 -23.17 -8.95 0.25
CA ARG A 154 -24.53 -9.30 0.69
C ARG A 154 -25.59 -8.58 -0.14
N LEU A 155 -25.46 -7.26 -0.33
CA LEU A 155 -26.36 -6.46 -1.17
C LEU A 155 -26.43 -7.01 -2.60
N SER A 156 -25.29 -7.34 -3.20
CA SER A 156 -25.20 -7.92 -4.55
C SER A 156 -25.96 -9.23 -4.73
N ARG A 157 -26.14 -10.00 -3.66
CA ARG A 157 -26.96 -11.22 -3.69
C ARG A 157 -28.45 -10.94 -3.56
N LEU A 158 -28.82 -9.84 -2.92
CA LEU A 158 -30.22 -9.47 -2.64
C LEU A 158 -30.86 -8.69 -3.80
N VAL A 159 -30.16 -7.68 -4.32
CA VAL A 159 -30.72 -6.75 -5.32
C VAL A 159 -30.15 -6.93 -6.73
N GLY A 160 -29.20 -7.87 -6.89
CA GLY A 160 -28.49 -8.08 -8.16
C GLY A 160 -27.27 -7.16 -8.34
N ARG A 161 -26.43 -7.52 -9.32
CA ARG A 161 -25.11 -6.92 -9.52
C ARG A 161 -25.18 -5.49 -10.07
N GLU A 162 -26.11 -5.22 -10.98
CA GLU A 162 -26.28 -3.92 -11.62
C GLU A 162 -26.75 -2.86 -10.62
N VAL A 163 -27.83 -3.16 -9.89
CA VAL A 163 -28.37 -2.29 -8.83
C VAL A 163 -27.32 -2.03 -7.75
N SER A 164 -26.57 -3.06 -7.33
CA SER A 164 -25.51 -2.90 -6.34
C SER A 164 -24.36 -2.02 -6.83
N CYS A 165 -24.06 -2.04 -8.13
CA CYS A 165 -23.06 -1.16 -8.72
C CYS A 165 -23.53 0.30 -8.74
N ILE A 166 -24.81 0.55 -9.05
CA ILE A 166 -25.41 1.89 -8.98
C ILE A 166 -25.41 2.41 -7.53
N MET A 167 -25.81 1.58 -6.57
CA MET A 167 -25.76 1.93 -5.14
C MET A 167 -24.34 2.24 -4.68
N ALA A 168 -23.34 1.48 -5.14
CA ALA A 168 -21.95 1.73 -4.82
C ALA A 168 -21.45 3.05 -5.42
N LEU A 169 -21.85 3.37 -6.66
CA LEU A 169 -21.57 4.65 -7.30
C LEU A 169 -22.19 5.82 -6.54
N ILE A 170 -23.48 5.72 -6.19
CA ILE A 170 -24.20 6.77 -5.43
C ILE A 170 -23.52 6.99 -4.08
N THR A 171 -23.16 5.91 -3.38
CA THR A 171 -22.49 5.98 -2.08
C THR A 171 -21.10 6.63 -2.21
N MET A 172 -20.35 6.30 -3.28
CA MET A 172 -19.06 6.93 -3.57
C MET A 172 -19.23 8.43 -3.82
N LEU A 173 -20.16 8.83 -4.70
CA LEU A 173 -20.41 10.23 -5.02
C LEU A 173 -20.88 11.00 -3.77
N ALA A 174 -21.82 10.45 -3.00
CA ALA A 174 -22.26 11.05 -1.74
C ALA A 174 -21.11 11.20 -0.74
N GLY A 175 -20.28 10.18 -0.58
CA GLY A 175 -19.11 10.23 0.30
C GLY A 175 -18.13 11.34 -0.07
N TRP A 176 -17.79 11.47 -1.35
CA TRP A 176 -16.92 12.53 -1.84
C TRP A 176 -17.56 13.92 -1.75
N SER A 177 -18.87 14.05 -2.01
CA SER A 177 -19.60 15.30 -1.83
C SER A 177 -19.62 15.76 -0.37
N ILE A 178 -19.84 14.85 0.57
CA ILE A 178 -19.82 15.18 2.01
C ILE A 178 -18.42 15.64 2.43
N VAL A 179 -17.36 14.96 1.96
CA VAL A 179 -15.96 15.35 2.20
C VAL A 179 -15.68 16.75 1.66
N TRP A 180 -16.15 17.06 0.45
CA TRP A 180 -16.00 18.37 -0.17
C TRP A 180 -16.71 19.48 0.63
N LEU A 181 -17.90 19.18 1.15
CA LEU A 181 -18.74 20.14 1.89
C LEU A 181 -18.37 20.28 3.38
N SER A 182 -17.49 19.43 3.92
CA SER A 182 -17.17 19.39 5.35
C SER A 182 -15.67 19.63 5.62
N PRO A 183 -15.20 20.90 5.65
CA PRO A 183 -13.77 21.22 5.83
C PRO A 183 -13.16 20.68 7.13
N GLY A 184 -13.94 20.57 8.21
CA GLY A 184 -13.45 20.22 9.56
C GLY A 184 -13.46 18.73 9.94
N LEU A 185 -14.20 17.87 9.22
CA LEU A 185 -14.36 16.43 9.53
C LEU A 185 -13.77 15.51 8.45
N ASN A 186 -12.90 16.08 7.60
CA ASN A 186 -12.52 15.50 6.31
C ASN A 186 -11.86 14.11 6.44
N ILE A 187 -10.92 13.92 7.39
CA ILE A 187 -10.09 12.70 7.38
C ILE A 187 -10.86 11.43 7.72
N TYR A 188 -11.76 11.43 8.71
CA TYR A 188 -12.52 10.22 9.06
C TYR A 188 -13.56 9.85 8.01
N LEU A 189 -14.23 10.85 7.43
CA LEU A 189 -15.18 10.65 6.34
C LEU A 189 -14.47 10.18 5.08
N LEU A 190 -13.31 10.76 4.78
CA LEU A 190 -12.45 10.33 3.69
C LEU A 190 -12.05 8.86 3.87
N MET A 191 -11.57 8.50 5.05
CA MET A 191 -11.01 7.17 5.34
C MET A 191 -12.04 6.07 5.58
N GLY A 192 -13.19 6.42 6.14
CA GLY A 192 -14.23 5.48 6.58
C GLY A 192 -15.42 5.40 5.64
N VAL A 193 -15.62 6.42 4.80
CA VAL A 193 -16.75 6.49 3.85
C VAL A 193 -16.26 6.61 2.42
N ALA A 194 -15.60 7.72 2.05
CA ALA A 194 -15.29 8.01 0.65
C ALA A 194 -14.34 6.96 0.03
N PHE A 195 -13.25 6.61 0.72
CA PHE A 195 -12.32 5.59 0.24
C PHE A 195 -12.93 4.19 0.21
N PRO A 196 -13.56 3.66 1.29
CA PRO A 196 -14.28 2.37 1.23
C PRO A 196 -15.34 2.32 0.13
N ALA A 197 -16.12 3.39 -0.06
CA ALA A 197 -17.13 3.47 -1.11
C ALA A 197 -16.51 3.46 -2.51
N SER A 198 -15.39 4.17 -2.72
CA SER A 198 -14.64 4.13 -3.98
C SER A 198 -14.14 2.73 -4.30
N VAL A 199 -13.61 2.03 -3.30
CA VAL A 199 -13.15 0.64 -3.47
C VAL A 199 -14.32 -0.30 -3.76
N MET A 200 -15.44 -0.12 -3.06
CA MET A 200 -16.67 -0.87 -3.28
C MET A 200 -17.18 -0.69 -4.72
N PHE A 201 -17.16 0.54 -5.25
CA PHE A 201 -17.54 0.82 -6.63
C PHE A 201 -16.59 0.19 -7.66
N ILE A 202 -15.28 0.27 -7.46
CA ILE A 202 -14.32 -0.40 -8.35
C ILE A 202 -14.51 -1.93 -8.29
N ALA A 203 -14.76 -2.48 -7.10
CA ALA A 203 -15.06 -3.89 -6.93
C ALA A 203 -16.36 -4.29 -7.64
N SER A 204 -17.43 -3.49 -7.54
CA SER A 204 -18.71 -3.75 -8.21
C SER A 204 -18.58 -3.71 -9.73
N LEU A 205 -17.81 -2.76 -10.25
CA LEU A 205 -17.52 -2.68 -11.68
C LEU A 205 -16.77 -3.93 -12.18
N SER A 206 -15.89 -4.49 -11.36
CA SER A 206 -15.19 -5.75 -11.67
C SER A 206 -16.12 -6.96 -11.73
N TYR A 207 -17.22 -6.96 -10.95
CA TYR A 207 -18.24 -8.01 -11.00
C TYR A 207 -19.09 -7.95 -12.27
N LEU A 208 -19.30 -6.75 -12.81
CA LEU A 208 -20.02 -6.53 -14.07
C LEU A 208 -19.11 -6.78 -15.28
N GLN A 209 -17.87 -6.30 -15.24
CA GLN A 209 -16.90 -6.41 -16.33
C GLN A 209 -15.56 -6.96 -15.83
N PRO A 210 -15.43 -8.30 -15.70
CA PRO A 210 -14.20 -8.93 -15.22
C PRO A 210 -12.96 -8.62 -16.06
N THR A 211 -13.15 -8.36 -17.36
CA THR A 211 -12.07 -8.05 -18.31
C THR A 211 -11.53 -6.62 -18.19
N LEU A 212 -12.32 -5.68 -17.64
CA LEU A 212 -11.92 -4.29 -17.52
C LEU A 212 -10.70 -4.16 -16.61
N MET A 213 -10.74 -4.76 -15.41
CA MET A 213 -9.63 -4.69 -14.47
C MET A 213 -8.38 -5.43 -14.95
N ARG A 214 -8.51 -6.42 -15.85
CA ARG A 214 -7.36 -7.09 -16.45
C ARG A 214 -6.49 -6.13 -17.27
N ARG A 215 -7.10 -5.11 -17.91
CA ARG A 215 -6.38 -4.08 -18.67
C ARG A 215 -5.54 -3.18 -17.77
N PHE A 216 -6.00 -2.92 -16.54
CA PHE A 216 -5.30 -2.09 -15.56
C PHE A 216 -4.35 -2.88 -14.64
N GLY A 217 -4.25 -4.21 -14.82
CA GLY A 217 -3.39 -5.06 -13.99
C GLY A 217 -1.93 -4.61 -13.98
N ALA A 218 -1.40 -4.21 -15.15
CA ALA A 218 -0.04 -3.73 -15.29
C ALA A 218 0.25 -2.46 -14.46
N ILE A 219 -0.75 -1.59 -14.27
CA ILE A 219 -0.60 -0.38 -13.44
C ILE A 219 -0.50 -0.77 -11.96
N GLY A 220 -1.27 -1.78 -11.53
CA GLY A 220 -1.18 -2.33 -10.18
C GLY A 220 0.19 -2.95 -9.90
N ASP A 221 0.74 -3.68 -10.86
CA ASP A 221 2.04 -4.35 -10.74
C ASP A 221 3.20 -3.35 -10.57
N VAL A 222 3.14 -2.22 -11.28
CA VAL A 222 4.19 -1.19 -11.28
C VAL A 222 4.03 -0.16 -10.15
N SER A 223 2.83 -0.07 -9.55
CA SER A 223 2.54 0.91 -8.49
C SER A 223 3.45 0.77 -7.27
N TYR A 224 3.92 -0.44 -6.97
CA TYR A 224 4.85 -0.66 -5.86
C TYR A 224 6.25 -0.12 -6.17
N SER A 225 6.75 -0.39 -7.37
CA SER A 225 8.04 0.08 -7.84
C SER A 225 8.08 1.60 -7.94
N SER A 226 7.05 2.22 -8.53
CA SER A 226 6.99 3.69 -8.62
C SER A 226 6.97 4.33 -7.23
N TYR A 227 6.30 3.69 -6.28
CA TYR A 227 6.24 4.15 -4.91
C TYR A 227 7.59 4.08 -4.17
N LEU A 228 8.41 3.05 -4.38
CA LEU A 228 9.71 2.97 -3.74
C LEU A 228 10.83 3.72 -4.48
N LEU A 229 10.71 3.86 -5.80
CA LEU A 229 11.77 4.43 -6.65
C LEU A 229 11.64 5.94 -6.83
N HIS A 230 10.46 6.54 -6.60
CA HIS A 230 10.31 7.99 -6.81
C HIS A 230 11.21 8.81 -5.89
N PHE A 231 11.40 8.43 -4.62
CA PHE A 231 12.25 9.18 -3.69
C PHE A 231 13.75 9.13 -4.04
N PRO A 232 14.38 7.95 -4.27
CA PRO A 232 15.77 7.94 -4.75
C PRO A 232 15.92 8.67 -6.09
N LEU A 233 14.92 8.61 -6.98
CA LEU A 233 14.92 9.39 -8.21
C LEU A 233 14.85 10.90 -7.95
N GLN A 234 14.11 11.36 -6.93
CA GLN A 234 14.09 12.76 -6.51
C GLN A 234 15.47 13.22 -6.04
N ILE A 235 16.21 12.41 -5.27
CA ILE A 235 17.58 12.77 -4.83
C ILE A 235 18.51 12.86 -6.05
N LEU A 236 18.41 11.93 -6.99
CA LEU A 236 19.21 11.96 -8.23
C LEU A 236 18.91 13.22 -9.07
N PHE A 237 17.64 13.56 -9.24
CA PHE A 237 17.23 14.77 -9.93
C PHE A 237 17.72 16.03 -9.21
N ALA A 238 17.61 16.07 -7.88
CA ALA A 238 18.11 17.15 -7.06
C ALA A 238 19.61 17.38 -7.30
N MET A 239 20.43 16.32 -7.15
CA MET A 239 21.88 16.42 -7.34
C MET A 239 22.27 16.78 -8.79
N ALA A 240 21.58 16.21 -9.79
CA ALA A 240 21.88 16.48 -11.19
C ALA A 240 21.60 17.95 -11.56
N PHE A 241 20.47 18.51 -11.11
CA PHE A 241 20.12 19.90 -11.41
C PHE A 241 20.93 20.90 -10.59
N ASP A 242 21.36 20.55 -9.37
CA ASP A 242 22.32 21.35 -8.60
C ASP A 242 23.66 21.43 -9.33
N ALA A 243 24.15 20.30 -9.88
CA ALA A 243 25.40 20.26 -10.65
C ALA A 243 25.32 21.08 -11.96
N LEU A 244 24.12 21.25 -12.51
CA LEU A 244 23.85 22.12 -13.67
C LEU A 244 23.63 23.60 -13.28
N GLY A 245 23.65 23.93 -11.98
CA GLY A 245 23.49 25.29 -11.48
C GLY A 245 22.03 25.79 -11.42
N TYR A 246 21.04 24.90 -11.49
CA TYR A 246 19.63 25.29 -11.34
C TYR A 246 19.23 25.43 -9.87
N SER A 247 18.30 26.36 -9.60
CA SER A 247 17.67 26.46 -8.28
C SER A 247 16.58 25.39 -8.09
N ARG A 248 16.13 25.20 -6.85
CA ARG A 248 15.03 24.29 -6.52
C ARG A 248 13.68 24.68 -7.13
N GLU A 249 13.54 25.91 -7.63
CA GLU A 249 12.29 26.39 -8.23
C GLU A 249 11.89 25.62 -9.49
N ILE A 250 12.87 25.06 -10.22
CA ILE A 250 12.61 24.28 -11.43
C ILE A 250 11.71 23.06 -11.17
N PHE A 251 11.73 22.50 -9.96
CA PHE A 251 10.92 21.34 -9.58
C PHE A 251 9.42 21.66 -9.41
N TYR A 252 9.04 22.93 -9.35
CA TYR A 252 7.63 23.36 -9.32
C TYR A 252 7.04 23.54 -10.72
N ASN A 253 7.84 23.37 -11.78
CA ASN A 253 7.38 23.48 -13.15
C ASN A 253 6.69 22.18 -13.62
N ALA A 254 5.56 22.32 -14.32
CA ALA A 254 4.82 21.19 -14.90
C ALA A 254 5.66 20.33 -15.86
N TRP A 255 6.57 20.94 -16.63
CA TRP A 255 7.49 20.21 -17.51
C TRP A 255 8.46 19.33 -16.74
N MET A 256 8.90 19.78 -15.57
CA MET A 256 9.78 19.00 -14.71
C MET A 256 9.06 17.80 -14.11
N LEU A 257 7.78 17.97 -13.75
CA LEU A 257 6.91 16.86 -13.34
C LEU A 257 6.73 15.85 -14.49
N LEU A 258 6.48 16.30 -15.72
CA LEU A 258 6.34 15.42 -16.88
C LEU A 258 7.63 14.65 -17.17
N LEU A 259 8.80 15.31 -17.11
CA LEU A 259 10.10 14.65 -17.24
C LEU A 259 10.31 13.62 -16.14
N PHE A 260 10.03 13.97 -14.90
CA PHE A 260 10.14 13.06 -13.76
C PHE A 260 9.26 11.81 -13.95
N MET A 261 8.01 11.97 -14.37
CA MET A 261 7.11 10.85 -14.66
C MET A 261 7.57 10.03 -15.87
N ALA A 262 8.09 10.68 -16.91
CA ALA A 262 8.64 10.03 -18.09
C ALA A 262 9.87 9.16 -17.78
N VAL A 263 10.62 9.47 -16.72
CA VAL A 263 11.72 8.63 -16.22
C VAL A 263 11.23 7.58 -15.22
N LEU A 264 10.38 7.98 -14.26
CA LEU A 264 9.90 7.12 -13.19
C LEU A 264 9.10 5.93 -13.72
N ILE A 265 8.19 6.15 -14.66
CA ILE A 265 7.29 5.09 -15.15
C ILE A 265 8.09 3.98 -15.84
N PRO A 266 8.95 4.23 -16.85
CA PRO A 266 9.78 3.19 -17.46
C PRO A 266 10.70 2.50 -16.47
N LEU A 267 11.31 3.24 -15.55
CA LEU A 267 12.17 2.68 -14.50
C LEU A 267 11.39 1.70 -13.60
N SER A 268 10.16 2.06 -13.27
CA SER A 268 9.27 1.21 -12.46
C SER A 268 8.87 -0.07 -13.22
N PHE A 269 8.58 0.02 -14.53
CA PHE A 269 8.36 -1.15 -15.37
C PHE A 269 9.61 -2.05 -15.47
N ALA A 270 10.78 -1.45 -15.62
CA ALA A 270 12.06 -2.17 -15.69
C ALA A 270 12.36 -2.89 -14.37
N SER A 271 12.21 -2.20 -13.24
CA SER A 271 12.33 -2.79 -11.90
C SER A 271 11.40 -3.99 -11.73
N HIS A 272 10.12 -3.83 -12.07
CA HIS A 272 9.16 -4.90 -11.92
C HIS A 272 9.51 -6.13 -12.79
N ARG A 273 9.83 -5.91 -14.06
CA ARG A 273 10.07 -6.98 -15.04
C ARG A 273 11.40 -7.70 -14.81
N PHE A 274 12.47 -6.96 -14.55
CA PHE A 274 13.84 -7.51 -14.52
C PHE A 274 14.31 -7.87 -13.11
N PHE A 275 13.71 -7.30 -12.07
CA PHE A 275 14.13 -7.54 -10.70
C PHE A 275 13.03 -8.16 -9.84
N GLU A 276 11.90 -7.47 -9.65
CA GLU A 276 10.88 -7.88 -8.68
C GLU A 276 10.24 -9.23 -9.04
N ALA A 277 9.74 -9.37 -10.27
CA ALA A 277 9.07 -10.59 -10.68
C ALA A 277 10.02 -11.83 -10.68
N PRO A 278 11.27 -11.75 -11.19
CA PRO A 278 12.23 -12.83 -11.09
C PRO A 278 12.59 -13.22 -9.65
N VAL A 279 12.91 -12.24 -8.79
CA VAL A 279 13.31 -12.51 -7.40
C VAL A 279 12.15 -13.06 -6.58
N GLN A 280 10.94 -12.51 -6.79
CA GLN A 280 9.73 -13.02 -6.16
C GLN A 280 9.47 -14.49 -6.54
N GLN A 281 9.62 -14.86 -7.81
CA GLN A 281 9.47 -16.24 -8.26
C GLN A 281 10.54 -17.16 -7.68
N TRP A 282 11.79 -16.71 -7.64
CA TRP A 282 12.90 -17.46 -7.07
C TRP A 282 12.68 -17.75 -5.58
N LEU A 283 12.33 -16.74 -4.77
CA LEU A 283 12.03 -16.90 -3.35
C LEU A 283 10.87 -17.89 -3.13
N ARG A 284 9.78 -17.75 -3.89
CA ARG A 284 8.60 -18.63 -3.74
C ARG A 284 8.89 -20.09 -4.10
N ARG A 285 9.75 -20.33 -5.11
CA ARG A 285 10.23 -21.69 -5.45
C ARG A 285 11.12 -22.25 -4.35
N ARG A 286 12.08 -21.46 -3.85
CA ARG A 286 13.04 -21.88 -2.82
C ARG A 286 12.35 -22.32 -1.53
N PHE A 287 11.31 -21.60 -1.13
CA PHE A 287 10.56 -21.90 0.10
C PHE A 287 9.35 -22.82 -0.11
N LYS A 288 9.22 -23.50 -1.26
CA LYS A 288 8.07 -24.38 -1.60
C LYS A 288 6.70 -23.72 -1.36
N ALA A 289 6.61 -22.38 -1.41
CA ALA A 289 5.34 -21.67 -1.31
C ALA A 289 4.44 -21.94 -2.53
N TRP A 290 5.04 -22.51 -3.58
CA TRP A 290 4.39 -23.02 -4.77
C TRP A 290 4.36 -24.56 -4.72
N SER A 291 3.31 -25.16 -4.15
CA SER A 291 2.85 -26.45 -4.63
C SER A 291 1.86 -26.17 -5.77
N ILE A 292 2.23 -26.60 -6.97
CA ILE A 292 1.35 -26.60 -8.13
C ILE A 292 0.22 -27.58 -7.83
N GLN A 293 -0.93 -27.11 -7.35
CA GLN A 293 -2.20 -27.73 -7.70
C GLN A 293 -2.67 -27.04 -8.99
N ARG A 294 -2.04 -27.40 -10.11
CA ARG A 294 -2.80 -27.50 -11.36
C ARG A 294 -3.66 -28.73 -11.13
N ALA A 295 -4.85 -28.52 -10.59
CA ALA A 295 -5.92 -29.49 -10.77
C ALA A 295 -6.11 -29.57 -12.29
N THR A 296 -5.61 -30.66 -12.84
CA THR A 296 -6.02 -31.19 -14.13
C THR A 296 -7.54 -31.36 -14.12
N VAL A 297 -8.12 -31.04 -15.28
CA VAL A 297 -9.54 -31.13 -15.71
C VAL A 297 -10.35 -29.86 -15.50
#